data_AF-A0A7S3TGU0-F1
#
_entry.id   AF-A0A7S3TGU0-F1
#
_cell.length_a   1.000
_cell.length_b   1.000
_cell.length_c   1.000
_cell.angle_alpha   90.00
_cell.angle_beta   90.00
_cell.angle_gamma   90.00
#
_symmetry.space_group_name_H-M   'P 1'
#
loop_
_entity.id
_entity.type
_entity.pdbx_description
1 polymer ?
#
loop_
_entity_poly.entity_id
_entity_poly.type
_entity_poly.pdbx_seq_one_letter_code
_entity_poly.pdbx_strand_id
1 'polypeptide(L)'
;EADAAMVPQKEKRMTKFEPFNLTKPRPRLIPEPEVISREVKALPIPAKMIHGTSLNEVEEEKKKRLEEEKSKVATKYTPSDHFQLETMKRNADKNEKEELERIVESKRMAECTFAPKIGKYMPPAEEAVVRQNAAAVLREDALLKQKQAKEYGILKRYEEDLHDASEFHRWQQGMKEKDQQDEDRRVQQRIVEMQLARENAIEAQESAARKKAIIAAHHREELQHEMDQQKQELAVELQGKQQLVQETIEERENAREAMEEVAKARADNAERLRKEKEAEFERKKKEDEQEMERRKDLIRQIRALEKVPVERFKMFDRAEQPCQGLLEEMSYAELQERLDIVNAQHAKEVEDRRERQLESKLDKQRELKEKAETLAKIRERAKEESQARHDTVKQRKKEVEEAQKQFREQCVLEVADRVQQKKKEKRNEELRLRKELKEISTKRQFLAANAEMVEAKAHAEQHAGLEREAKQRQKVLLVEQRRQNEIV
;
A
#
# COMPACT_ATOMS: atom_id res chain seq x y z
N GLU A 1 -67.30 81.89 67.78
CA GLU A 1 -66.68 83.02 67.04
C GLU A 1 -65.76 82.46 65.95
N ALA A 2 -65.24 83.34 65.08
CA ALA A 2 -64.21 83.03 64.07
C ALA A 2 -64.53 81.90 63.07
N ASP A 3 -65.33 82.22 62.04
CA ASP A 3 -65.28 81.49 60.77
C ASP A 3 -63.86 81.54 60.18
N ALA A 4 -63.26 80.37 59.93
CA ALA A 4 -61.96 80.24 59.29
C ALA A 4 -62.11 79.51 57.95
N ALA A 5 -62.53 80.24 56.91
CA ALA A 5 -62.81 79.71 55.58
C ALA A 5 -61.53 79.20 54.89
N MET A 6 -61.19 77.92 55.10
CA MET A 6 -60.00 77.31 54.53
C MET A 6 -60.24 76.95 53.05
N VAL A 7 -59.58 77.68 52.16
CA VAL A 7 -59.78 77.61 50.70
C VAL A 7 -59.45 76.21 50.14
N PRO A 8 -60.38 75.53 49.45
CA PRO A 8 -60.09 74.25 48.82
C PRO A 8 -59.09 74.43 47.66
N GLN A 9 -58.08 73.57 47.63
CA GLN A 9 -56.99 73.65 46.65
C GLN A 9 -57.48 73.39 45.23
N LYS A 10 -57.15 74.26 44.28
CA LYS A 10 -57.30 73.96 42.85
C LYS A 10 -56.24 72.95 42.43
N GLU A 11 -56.66 71.69 42.29
CA GLU A 11 -55.82 70.62 41.74
C GLU A 11 -55.26 71.00 40.36
N LYS A 12 -53.96 70.75 40.16
CA LYS A 12 -53.29 71.00 38.88
C LYS A 12 -53.74 69.95 37.88
N ARG A 13 -54.52 70.36 36.87
CA ARG A 13 -54.93 69.49 35.76
C ARG A 13 -53.69 68.93 35.06
N MET A 14 -53.41 67.64 35.24
CA MET A 14 -52.29 66.96 34.58
C MET A 14 -52.47 66.97 33.07
N THR A 15 -51.45 67.43 32.35
CA THR A 15 -51.39 67.36 30.89
C THR A 15 -51.42 65.89 30.45
N LYS A 16 -52.41 65.51 29.64
CA LYS A 16 -52.45 64.18 29.02
C LYS A 16 -51.61 64.21 27.75
N PHE A 17 -50.72 63.23 27.59
CA PHE A 17 -49.93 63.07 26.38
C PHE A 17 -50.80 62.43 25.29
N GLU A 18 -51.05 63.15 24.20
CA GLU A 18 -51.59 62.53 22.98
C GLU A 18 -50.46 61.81 22.24
N PRO A 19 -50.66 60.56 21.77
CA PRO A 19 -49.66 59.86 20.97
C PRO A 19 -49.55 60.52 19.59
N PHE A 20 -48.32 60.79 19.15
CA PHE A 20 -48.08 61.34 17.81
C PHE A 20 -48.50 60.33 16.74
N ASN A 21 -49.09 60.83 15.65
CA ASN A 21 -49.53 60.00 14.53
C ASN A 21 -48.33 59.41 13.78
N LEU A 22 -47.95 58.16 14.10
CA LEU A 22 -46.99 57.41 13.29
C LEU A 22 -47.56 57.15 11.90
N THR A 23 -47.06 57.90 10.91
CA THR A 23 -47.26 57.63 9.50
C THR A 23 -46.63 56.27 9.16
N LYS A 24 -47.46 55.22 9.11
CA LYS A 24 -47.03 53.90 8.63
C LYS A 24 -46.42 54.08 7.23
N PRO A 25 -45.15 53.71 7.00
CA PRO A 25 -44.57 53.79 5.67
C PRO A 25 -45.39 52.92 4.73
N ARG A 26 -45.66 53.42 3.52
CA ARG A 26 -46.39 52.63 2.51
C ARG A 26 -45.64 51.30 2.31
N PRO A 27 -46.34 50.15 2.34
CA PRO A 27 -45.69 48.86 2.08
C PRO A 27 -45.03 48.93 0.70
N ARG A 28 -43.80 48.42 0.59
CA ARG A 28 -43.12 48.35 -0.70
C ARG A 28 -43.87 47.33 -1.56
N LEU A 29 -44.59 47.82 -2.57
CA LEU A 29 -45.10 46.97 -3.64
C LEU A 29 -43.88 46.33 -4.33
N ILE A 30 -43.70 45.04 -4.10
CA ILE A 30 -42.86 44.20 -4.97
C ILE A 30 -43.63 44.17 -6.30
N PRO A 31 -42.99 44.53 -7.45
CA PRO A 31 -43.67 44.43 -8.73
C PRO A 31 -44.10 42.98 -8.97
N GLU A 32 -45.29 42.79 -9.52
CA GLU A 32 -45.77 41.45 -9.87
C GLU A 32 -44.81 40.83 -10.91
N PRO A 33 -44.38 39.57 -10.73
CA PRO A 33 -43.43 38.95 -11.65
C PRO A 33 -44.06 38.79 -13.03
N GLU A 34 -43.36 39.26 -14.07
CA GLU A 34 -43.83 39.13 -15.45
C GLU A 34 -44.13 37.66 -15.77
N VAL A 35 -45.35 37.40 -16.25
CA VAL A 35 -45.81 36.04 -16.57
C VAL A 35 -45.18 35.59 -17.88
N ILE A 36 -43.96 35.05 -17.78
CA ILE A 36 -43.22 34.44 -18.89
C ILE A 36 -44.12 33.37 -19.53
N SER A 37 -44.52 33.59 -20.78
CA SER A 37 -45.42 32.70 -21.51
C SER A 37 -44.77 31.35 -21.73
N ARG A 38 -45.40 30.29 -21.20
CA ARG A 38 -44.89 28.90 -21.29
C ARG A 38 -45.19 28.22 -22.64
N GLU A 39 -45.37 29.00 -23.71
CA GLU A 39 -45.53 28.49 -25.06
C GLU A 39 -44.17 28.06 -25.64
N VAL A 40 -43.73 26.85 -25.28
CA VAL A 40 -42.54 26.22 -25.88
C VAL A 40 -42.87 25.79 -27.30
N LYS A 41 -42.82 26.74 -28.24
CA LYS A 41 -42.89 26.48 -29.67
C LYS A 41 -41.59 25.81 -30.11
N ALA A 42 -41.63 24.49 -30.21
CA ALA A 42 -40.50 23.69 -30.66
C ALA A 42 -40.10 24.10 -32.08
N LEU A 43 -38.94 24.75 -32.22
CA LEU A 43 -38.30 24.94 -33.51
C LEU A 43 -37.95 23.56 -34.09
N PRO A 44 -38.14 23.32 -35.40
CA PRO A 44 -37.75 22.06 -36.02
C PRO A 44 -36.26 21.83 -35.80
N ILE A 45 -35.89 20.64 -35.29
CA ILE A 45 -34.50 20.30 -34.97
C ILE A 45 -33.67 20.43 -36.27
N PRO A 46 -32.60 21.26 -36.30
CA PRO A 46 -31.81 21.43 -37.51
C PRO A 46 -31.24 20.08 -37.96
N ALA A 47 -31.49 19.67 -39.21
CA ALA A 47 -31.10 18.35 -39.71
C ALA A 47 -29.59 18.03 -39.53
N LYS A 48 -28.75 19.07 -39.54
CA LYS A 48 -27.31 18.97 -39.24
C LYS A 48 -26.98 18.50 -37.81
N MET A 49 -27.88 18.60 -36.83
CA MET A 49 -27.63 18.07 -35.48
C MET A 49 -27.86 16.55 -35.37
N ILE A 50 -28.67 15.96 -36.26
CA ILE A 50 -28.99 14.52 -36.22
C ILE A 50 -28.08 13.72 -37.16
N HIS A 51 -27.64 14.31 -38.27
CA HIS A 51 -26.84 13.63 -39.31
C HIS A 51 -25.56 14.38 -39.75
N GLY A 52 -25.17 15.48 -39.08
CA GLY A 52 -24.06 16.33 -39.54
C GLY A 52 -22.66 15.91 -39.10
N THR A 53 -22.54 14.98 -38.13
CA THR A 53 -21.26 14.40 -37.68
C THR A 53 -21.45 12.96 -37.22
N SER A 54 -20.68 12.03 -37.78
CA SER A 54 -20.53 10.65 -37.33
C SER A 54 -19.86 10.57 -35.96
N LEU A 55 -20.10 9.48 -35.22
CA LEU A 55 -19.40 9.19 -33.95
C LEU A 55 -17.87 9.21 -34.15
N ASN A 56 -17.40 8.69 -35.29
CA ASN A 56 -15.97 8.66 -35.64
C ASN A 56 -15.40 10.07 -35.84
N GLU A 57 -16.17 10.98 -36.44
CA GLU A 57 -15.76 12.38 -36.67
C GLU A 57 -15.75 13.15 -35.35
N VAL A 58 -16.73 12.92 -34.46
CA VAL A 58 -16.74 13.45 -33.10
C VAL A 58 -15.56 12.92 -32.27
N GLU A 59 -15.14 11.67 -32.48
CA GLU A 59 -13.92 11.14 -31.87
C GLU A 59 -12.64 11.73 -32.46
N GLU A 60 -12.57 11.95 -33.77
CA GLU A 60 -11.43 12.64 -34.38
C GLU A 60 -11.34 14.10 -33.92
N GLU A 61 -12.46 14.83 -33.82
CA GLU A 61 -12.46 16.16 -33.23
C GLU A 61 -11.98 16.14 -31.78
N LYS A 62 -12.38 15.16 -30.97
CA LYS A 62 -11.88 14.99 -29.59
C LYS A 62 -10.38 14.70 -29.58
N LYS A 63 -9.87 13.87 -30.49
CA LYS A 63 -8.42 13.56 -30.63
C LYS A 63 -7.64 14.81 -31.04
N LYS A 64 -8.07 15.51 -32.10
CA LYS A 64 -7.48 16.77 -32.59
C LYS A 64 -7.49 17.86 -31.52
N ARG A 65 -8.61 18.04 -30.80
CA ARG A 65 -8.75 19.00 -29.69
C ARG A 65 -7.85 18.65 -28.50
N LEU A 66 -7.69 17.36 -28.19
CA LEU A 66 -6.77 16.87 -27.16
C LEU A 66 -5.30 17.04 -27.57
N GLU A 67 -4.97 16.93 -28.85
CA GLU A 67 -3.62 17.15 -29.40
C GLU A 67 -3.28 18.64 -29.49
N GLU A 68 -4.25 19.48 -29.85
CA GLU A 68 -4.17 20.93 -29.69
C GLU A 68 -3.97 21.34 -28.23
N GLU A 69 -4.69 20.74 -27.29
CA GLU A 69 -4.55 21.06 -25.87
C GLU A 69 -3.21 20.55 -25.31
N LYS A 70 -2.79 19.34 -25.65
CA LYS A 70 -1.45 18.80 -25.32
C LYS A 70 -0.33 19.67 -25.88
N SER A 71 -0.43 20.14 -27.13
CA SER A 71 0.58 21.03 -27.72
C SER A 71 0.55 22.42 -27.08
N LYS A 72 -0.62 23.00 -26.80
CA LYS A 72 -0.77 24.26 -26.02
C LYS A 72 -0.24 24.12 -24.59
N VAL A 73 -0.29 22.94 -23.99
CA VAL A 73 0.33 22.64 -22.67
C VAL A 73 1.84 22.47 -22.80
N ALA A 74 2.32 21.74 -23.81
CA ALA A 74 3.75 21.55 -24.07
C ALA A 74 4.48 22.84 -24.49
N THR A 75 3.79 23.84 -25.05
CA THR A 75 4.35 25.19 -25.27
C THR A 75 4.27 26.10 -24.05
N LYS A 76 3.45 25.78 -23.04
CA LYS A 76 3.36 26.52 -21.77
C LYS A 76 4.39 26.08 -20.72
N TYR A 77 4.82 24.83 -20.77
CA TYR A 77 5.81 24.26 -19.85
C TYR A 77 6.98 23.72 -20.65
N THR A 78 8.14 24.37 -20.55
CA THR A 78 9.37 23.81 -21.12
C THR A 78 9.81 22.57 -20.32
N PRO A 79 10.67 21.70 -20.89
CA PRO A 79 11.22 20.57 -20.12
C PRO A 79 12.00 20.98 -18.86
N SER A 80 12.39 22.25 -18.73
CA SER A 80 13.03 22.80 -17.53
C SER A 80 12.03 23.21 -16.42
N ASP A 81 10.75 23.38 -16.76
CA ASP A 81 9.69 23.77 -15.81
C ASP A 81 9.01 22.56 -15.15
N HIS A 82 9.43 21.33 -15.51
CA HIS A 82 8.96 20.10 -14.89
C HIS A 82 9.49 19.98 -13.46
N PHE A 83 8.68 20.40 -12.49
CA PHE A 83 8.96 20.25 -11.06
C PHE A 83 9.09 18.77 -10.65
N GLN A 84 10.32 18.26 -10.68
CA GLN A 84 10.66 16.93 -10.19
C GLN A 84 10.59 16.88 -8.67
N LEU A 85 9.41 16.54 -8.15
CA LEU A 85 9.22 16.11 -6.76
C LEU A 85 10.32 15.10 -6.37
N GLU A 86 11.12 15.42 -5.34
CA GLU A 86 12.19 14.51 -4.88
C GLU A 86 11.64 13.15 -4.40
N THR A 87 10.37 13.10 -4.01
CA THR A 87 9.66 11.87 -3.67
C THR A 87 9.44 10.93 -4.88
N MET A 88 9.48 11.43 -6.11
CA MET A 88 9.49 10.57 -7.32
C MET A 88 10.89 10.04 -7.69
N LYS A 89 11.97 10.57 -7.09
CA LYS A 89 13.33 10.04 -7.23
C LYS A 89 13.69 9.02 -6.15
N ARG A 90 12.80 8.81 -5.18
CA ARG A 90 12.93 7.88 -4.07
C ARG A 90 12.11 6.64 -4.42
N ASN A 91 12.76 5.57 -4.88
CA ASN A 91 12.05 4.35 -5.18
C ASN A 91 11.47 3.78 -3.89
N ALA A 92 10.27 3.17 -3.96
CA ALA A 92 9.53 2.75 -2.76
C ALA A 92 10.13 1.51 -2.07
N ASP A 93 11.25 1.00 -2.55
CA ASP A 93 11.95 -0.16 -2.03
C ASP A 93 12.82 0.20 -0.83
N LYS A 94 12.59 -0.50 0.28
CA LYS A 94 13.23 -0.26 1.59
C LYS A 94 14.77 -0.30 1.52
N ASN A 95 15.31 -0.97 0.52
CA ASN A 95 16.73 -1.20 0.30
C ASN A 95 17.48 0.10 -0.07
N GLU A 96 16.85 1.09 -0.71
CA GLU A 96 17.54 2.34 -1.10
C GLU A 96 18.15 3.05 0.11
N LYS A 97 17.47 3.01 1.26
CA LYS A 97 17.99 3.60 2.50
C LYS A 97 19.25 2.84 2.98
N GLU A 98 19.22 1.51 2.98
CA GLU A 98 20.39 0.70 3.35
C GLU A 98 21.54 0.87 2.36
N GLU A 99 21.26 1.01 1.07
CA GLU A 99 22.27 1.22 0.04
C GLU A 99 22.89 2.62 0.14
N LEU A 100 22.09 3.66 0.35
CA LEU A 100 22.58 5.02 0.64
C LEU A 100 23.39 5.06 1.94
N GLU A 101 22.93 4.38 3.00
CA GLU A 101 23.68 4.25 4.25
C GLU A 101 25.02 3.53 4.00
N ARG A 102 25.05 2.38 3.30
CA ARG A 102 26.30 1.71 2.89
C ARG A 102 27.20 2.58 2.01
N ILE A 103 26.66 3.42 1.14
CA ILE A 103 27.44 4.33 0.29
C ILE A 103 28.03 5.48 1.12
N VAL A 104 27.30 6.00 2.12
CA VAL A 104 27.82 7.03 3.04
C VAL A 104 28.84 6.43 4.01
N GLU A 105 28.56 5.25 4.57
CA GLU A 105 29.46 4.53 5.47
C GLU A 105 30.74 4.13 4.75
N SER A 106 30.67 3.61 3.52
CA SER A 106 31.88 3.26 2.75
C SER A 106 32.70 4.48 2.33
N LYS A 107 32.09 5.64 2.06
CA LYS A 107 32.81 6.90 1.86
C LYS A 107 33.54 7.33 3.13
N ARG A 108 32.85 7.38 4.28
CA ARG A 108 33.45 7.67 5.59
C ARG A 108 34.57 6.69 5.95
N MET A 109 34.40 5.40 5.66
CA MET A 109 35.41 4.37 5.89
C MET A 109 36.59 4.45 4.92
N ALA A 110 36.42 4.99 3.72
CA ALA A 110 37.49 5.27 2.76
C ALA A 110 38.25 6.57 3.09
N GLU A 111 37.55 7.58 3.63
CA GLU A 111 38.13 8.78 4.26
C GLU A 111 38.89 8.42 5.56
N CYS A 112 38.53 7.30 6.20
CA CYS A 112 39.17 6.80 7.41
C CYS A 112 40.51 6.10 7.08
N THR A 113 41.58 6.90 6.89
CA THR A 113 42.96 6.43 6.67
C THR A 113 43.47 5.49 7.78
N PHE A 114 42.83 5.50 8.95
CA PHE A 114 43.07 4.55 10.02
C PHE A 114 42.43 3.18 9.71
N ALA A 115 43.10 2.42 8.85
CA ALA A 115 42.84 0.99 8.64
C ALA A 115 43.82 0.17 9.52
N PRO A 116 43.53 -0.07 10.83
CA PRO A 116 44.37 -0.91 11.66
C PRO A 116 44.42 -2.32 11.06
N LYS A 117 45.62 -2.92 11.03
CA LYS A 117 45.79 -4.32 10.67
C LYS A 117 45.27 -5.21 11.81
N ILE A 118 43.95 -5.30 11.92
CA ILE A 118 43.26 -6.30 12.74
C ILE A 118 43.70 -7.66 12.19
N GLY A 119 44.59 -8.34 12.92
CA GLY A 119 44.98 -9.69 12.58
C GLY A 119 43.73 -10.57 12.52
N LYS A 120 43.65 -11.47 11.52
CA LYS A 120 42.60 -12.49 11.50
C LYS A 120 42.59 -13.17 12.86
N TYR A 121 41.41 -13.32 13.48
CA TYR A 121 41.29 -14.00 14.77
C TYR A 121 41.79 -15.43 14.62
N MET A 122 43.02 -15.65 15.10
CA MET A 122 43.59 -16.98 15.30
C MET A 122 42.93 -17.51 16.58
N PRO A 123 42.11 -18.58 16.53
CA PRO A 123 41.71 -19.25 17.77
C PRO A 123 42.99 -19.68 18.51
N PRO A 124 43.09 -19.50 19.84
CA PRO A 124 44.27 -19.88 20.59
C PRO A 124 44.64 -21.34 20.35
N ALA A 125 45.86 -21.59 19.88
CA ALA A 125 46.38 -22.93 19.68
C ALA A 125 46.78 -23.51 21.05
N GLU A 126 45.95 -24.42 21.54
CA GLU A 126 46.10 -25.15 22.82
C GLU A 126 46.13 -24.24 24.07
N GLU A 127 46.33 -24.85 25.24
CA GLU A 127 46.31 -24.17 26.54
C GLU A 127 47.57 -23.33 26.77
N ALA A 128 47.64 -22.17 26.11
CA ALA A 128 48.74 -21.23 26.25
C ALA A 128 48.94 -20.82 27.71
N VAL A 129 50.00 -21.34 28.35
CA VAL A 129 50.30 -21.12 29.78
C VAL A 129 50.73 -19.68 30.01
N VAL A 130 49.76 -18.79 30.27
CA VAL A 130 49.99 -17.37 30.55
C VAL A 130 50.69 -17.19 31.89
N ARG A 131 52.02 -17.22 31.88
CA ARG A 131 52.86 -16.95 33.06
C ARG A 131 52.59 -15.53 33.56
N GLN A 132 51.89 -15.43 34.70
CA GLN A 132 51.50 -14.14 35.24
C GLN A 132 52.69 -13.41 35.86
N ASN A 133 52.96 -12.20 35.38
CA ASN A 133 53.92 -11.30 35.97
C ASN A 133 53.39 -10.76 37.32
N ALA A 134 54.28 -10.46 38.28
CA ALA A 134 53.89 -9.94 39.60
C ALA A 134 52.99 -8.69 39.52
N ALA A 135 53.26 -7.78 38.57
CA ALA A 135 52.44 -6.59 38.33
C ALA A 135 51.07 -6.88 37.68
N ALA A 136 50.81 -8.09 37.18
CA ALA A 136 49.46 -8.52 36.80
C ALA A 136 48.70 -8.99 38.06
N VAL A 137 49.29 -9.90 38.85
CA VAL A 137 48.76 -10.41 40.12
C VAL A 137 48.36 -9.26 41.06
N LEU A 138 49.26 -8.27 41.27
CA LEU A 138 48.99 -7.13 42.15
C LEU A 138 47.91 -6.17 41.64
N ARG A 139 47.75 -6.00 40.32
CA ARG A 139 46.67 -5.17 39.75
C ARG A 139 45.31 -5.87 39.86
N GLU A 140 45.28 -7.18 39.69
CA GLU A 140 44.06 -7.98 39.81
C GLU A 140 43.62 -8.13 41.28
N ASP A 141 44.56 -8.30 42.22
CA ASP A 141 44.33 -8.22 43.67
C ASP A 141 43.77 -6.85 44.09
N ALA A 142 44.31 -5.75 43.56
CA ALA A 142 43.77 -4.41 43.80
C ALA A 142 42.33 -4.22 43.25
N LEU A 143 42.04 -4.78 42.06
CA LEU A 143 40.68 -4.76 41.49
C LEU A 143 39.71 -5.65 42.28
N LEU A 144 40.15 -6.80 42.78
CA LEU A 144 39.37 -7.65 43.68
C LEU A 144 39.03 -6.91 44.98
N LYS A 145 40.02 -6.29 45.62
CA LYS A 145 39.82 -5.46 46.82
C LYS A 145 38.88 -4.28 46.56
N GLN A 146 38.92 -3.68 45.36
CA GLN A 146 37.95 -2.64 44.99
C GLN A 146 36.52 -3.18 44.80
N LYS A 147 36.34 -4.44 44.36
CA LYS A 147 35.02 -5.10 44.34
C LYS A 147 34.54 -5.40 45.76
N GLN A 148 35.39 -6.04 46.57
CA GLN A 148 35.11 -6.34 47.97
C GLN A 148 34.75 -5.08 48.79
N ALA A 149 35.43 -3.95 48.56
CA ALA A 149 35.10 -2.68 49.19
C ALA A 149 33.74 -2.10 48.73
N LYS A 150 33.31 -2.36 47.50
CA LYS A 150 31.97 -2.00 47.00
C LYS A 150 30.89 -2.92 47.57
N GLU A 151 31.15 -4.22 47.60
CA GLU A 151 30.27 -5.23 48.20
C GLU A 151 30.10 -4.98 49.71
N TYR A 152 31.19 -4.71 50.43
CA TYR A 152 31.15 -4.24 51.82
C TYR A 152 30.41 -2.91 51.97
N GLY A 153 30.63 -1.93 51.08
CA GLY A 153 29.89 -0.67 51.09
C GLY A 153 28.39 -0.81 50.78
N ILE A 154 27.98 -1.89 50.11
CA ILE A 154 26.58 -2.26 49.86
C ILE A 154 26.00 -2.96 51.11
N LEU A 155 26.69 -3.97 51.63
CA LEU A 155 26.32 -4.67 52.88
C LEU A 155 26.18 -3.69 54.05
N LYS A 156 27.14 -2.77 54.21
CA LYS A 156 27.10 -1.74 55.24
C LYS A 156 25.88 -0.82 55.09
N ARG A 157 25.44 -0.49 53.88
CA ARG A 157 24.19 0.26 53.67
C ARG A 157 22.96 -0.58 54.04
N TYR A 158 22.97 -1.88 53.77
CA TYR A 158 21.91 -2.77 54.28
C TYR A 158 21.92 -2.88 55.81
N GLU A 159 23.08 -2.75 56.47
CA GLU A 159 23.21 -2.67 57.94
C GLU A 159 22.75 -1.30 58.51
N GLU A 160 22.94 -0.20 57.76
CA GLU A 160 22.52 1.17 58.14
C GLU A 160 21.03 1.44 57.86
N ASP A 161 20.52 1.04 56.69
CA ASP A 161 19.15 1.31 56.21
C ASP A 161 18.15 0.16 56.52
N LEU A 162 18.63 -1.04 56.86
CA LEU A 162 17.87 -2.30 57.03
C LEU A 162 17.01 -2.70 55.80
N HIS A 163 17.30 -2.18 54.60
CA HIS A 163 16.46 -2.33 53.42
C HIS A 163 17.23 -2.65 52.13
N ASP A 164 16.83 -3.72 51.41
CA ASP A 164 17.46 -4.08 50.13
C ASP A 164 16.81 -3.40 48.91
N ALA A 165 17.44 -2.32 48.44
CA ALA A 165 17.07 -1.65 47.18
C ALA A 165 17.24 -2.53 45.92
N SER A 166 17.93 -3.68 45.99
CA SER A 166 18.09 -4.60 44.85
C SER A 166 16.76 -5.23 44.41
N GLU A 167 15.85 -5.49 45.35
CA GLU A 167 14.51 -6.00 45.03
C GLU A 167 13.69 -4.96 44.25
N PHE A 168 13.72 -3.69 44.69
CA PHE A 168 13.09 -2.59 43.98
C PHE A 168 13.65 -2.43 42.56
N HIS A 169 14.97 -2.51 42.38
CA HIS A 169 15.58 -2.42 41.05
C HIS A 169 15.26 -3.63 40.15
N ARG A 170 15.22 -4.85 40.70
CA ARG A 170 14.76 -6.05 39.97
C ARG A 170 13.30 -5.92 39.55
N TRP A 171 12.43 -5.46 40.44
CA TRP A 171 11.02 -5.16 40.12
C TRP A 171 10.90 -4.09 39.04
N GLN A 172 11.63 -2.97 39.16
CA GLN A 172 11.61 -1.88 38.20
C GLN A 172 12.09 -2.31 36.80
N GLN A 173 13.09 -3.19 36.72
CA GLN A 173 13.53 -3.80 35.47
C GLN A 173 12.46 -4.77 34.92
N GLY A 174 11.89 -5.62 35.77
CA GLY A 174 10.81 -6.54 35.40
C GLY A 174 9.51 -5.88 34.97
N MET A 175 9.20 -4.67 35.47
CA MET A 175 8.09 -3.85 34.94
C MET A 175 8.44 -3.34 33.55
N LYS A 176 9.62 -2.73 33.35
CA LYS A 176 10.06 -2.25 32.02
C LYS A 176 10.13 -3.36 30.97
N GLU A 177 10.57 -4.56 31.33
CA GLU A 177 10.55 -5.74 30.44
C GLU A 177 9.11 -6.12 30.05
N LYS A 178 8.13 -5.99 30.96
CA LYS A 178 6.70 -6.25 30.68
C LYS A 178 6.08 -5.14 29.83
N ASP A 179 6.32 -3.87 30.16
CA ASP A 179 5.81 -2.72 29.39
C ASP A 179 6.28 -2.80 27.92
N GLN A 180 7.54 -3.20 27.69
CA GLN A 180 8.09 -3.46 26.36
C GLN A 180 7.40 -4.64 25.66
N GLN A 181 7.19 -5.76 26.35
CA GLN A 181 6.47 -6.93 25.81
C GLN A 181 5.00 -6.61 25.50
N ASP A 182 4.37 -5.73 26.26
CA ASP A 182 2.97 -5.32 26.05
C ASP A 182 2.83 -4.39 24.84
N GLU A 183 3.74 -3.43 24.66
CA GLU A 183 3.79 -2.61 23.45
C GLU A 183 4.16 -3.43 22.20
N ASP A 184 5.12 -4.36 22.29
CA ASP A 184 5.42 -5.30 21.20
C ASP A 184 4.16 -6.12 20.82
N ARG A 185 3.43 -6.65 21.81
CA ARG A 185 2.17 -7.38 21.57
C ARG A 185 1.11 -6.50 20.92
N ARG A 186 0.93 -5.25 21.38
CA ARG A 186 0.01 -4.27 20.77
C ARG A 186 0.38 -3.95 19.33
N VAL A 187 1.68 -3.78 19.03
CA VAL A 187 2.16 -3.54 17.66
C VAL A 187 1.91 -4.75 16.76
N GLN A 188 2.19 -5.98 17.21
CA GLN A 188 1.90 -7.18 16.42
C GLN A 188 0.38 -7.35 16.17
N GLN A 189 -0.45 -7.17 17.20
CA GLN A 189 -1.91 -7.18 17.07
C GLN A 189 -2.38 -6.16 16.03
N ARG A 190 -1.89 -4.92 16.10
CA ARG A 190 -2.26 -3.84 15.16
C ARG A 190 -1.82 -4.11 13.71
N ILE A 191 -0.66 -4.75 13.52
CA ILE A 191 -0.20 -5.18 12.18
C ILE A 191 -1.16 -6.23 11.61
N VAL A 192 -1.55 -7.21 12.42
CA VAL A 192 -2.48 -8.28 12.07
C VAL A 192 -3.89 -7.74 11.80
N GLU A 193 -4.39 -6.82 12.63
CA GLU A 193 -5.66 -6.12 12.40
C GLU A 193 -5.64 -5.28 11.11
N MET A 194 -4.53 -4.62 10.80
CA MET A 194 -4.37 -3.87 9.55
C MET A 194 -4.38 -4.77 8.31
N GLN A 195 -3.72 -5.95 8.38
CA GLN A 195 -3.78 -6.96 7.32
C GLN A 195 -5.21 -7.47 7.15
N LEU A 196 -5.87 -7.86 8.25
CA LEU A 196 -7.25 -8.30 8.27
C LEU A 196 -8.20 -7.21 7.70
N ALA A 197 -8.02 -5.95 8.07
CA ALA A 197 -8.82 -4.83 7.54
C ALA A 197 -8.66 -4.68 6.02
N ARG A 198 -7.43 -4.81 5.50
CA ARG A 198 -7.15 -4.80 4.05
C ARG A 198 -7.85 -5.97 3.33
N GLU A 199 -7.76 -7.19 3.87
CA GLU A 199 -8.45 -8.34 3.28
C GLU A 199 -9.97 -8.21 3.32
N ASN A 200 -10.54 -7.71 4.41
CA ASN A 200 -11.98 -7.43 4.51
C ASN A 200 -12.41 -6.37 3.48
N ALA A 201 -11.59 -5.35 3.21
CA ALA A 201 -11.89 -4.33 2.19
C ALA A 201 -11.87 -4.92 0.77
N ILE A 202 -10.91 -5.80 0.46
CA ILE A 202 -10.82 -6.49 -0.84
C ILE A 202 -12.01 -7.44 -1.04
N GLU A 203 -12.32 -8.31 -0.07
CA GLU A 203 -13.48 -9.21 -0.16
C GLU A 203 -14.82 -8.44 -0.16
N ALA A 204 -14.90 -7.27 0.48
CA ALA A 204 -16.07 -6.38 0.37
C ALA A 204 -16.21 -5.78 -1.04
N GLN A 205 -15.11 -5.34 -1.67
CA GLN A 205 -15.12 -4.88 -3.06
C GLN A 205 -15.48 -6.00 -4.03
N GLU A 206 -14.90 -7.19 -3.85
CA GLU A 206 -15.21 -8.37 -4.67
C GLU A 206 -16.65 -8.83 -4.50
N SER A 207 -17.16 -8.99 -3.28
CA SER A 207 -18.55 -9.40 -3.05
C SER A 207 -19.56 -8.34 -3.53
N ALA A 208 -19.22 -7.05 -3.48
CA ALA A 208 -20.02 -6.00 -4.14
C ALA A 208 -20.01 -6.15 -5.67
N ALA A 209 -18.87 -6.50 -6.28
CA ALA A 209 -18.79 -6.80 -7.72
C ALA A 209 -19.55 -8.08 -8.09
N ARG A 210 -19.43 -9.16 -7.31
CA ARG A 210 -20.18 -10.42 -7.49
C ARG A 210 -21.69 -10.19 -7.38
N LYS A 211 -22.17 -9.44 -6.37
CA LYS A 211 -23.59 -9.08 -6.22
C LYS A 211 -24.08 -8.24 -7.41
N LYS A 212 -23.30 -7.25 -7.88
CA LYS A 212 -23.61 -6.51 -9.11
C LYS A 212 -23.65 -7.42 -10.35
N ALA A 213 -22.73 -8.37 -10.48
CA ALA A 213 -22.69 -9.31 -11.60
C ALA A 213 -23.91 -10.27 -11.61
N ILE A 214 -24.35 -10.75 -10.43
CA ILE A 214 -25.58 -11.56 -10.30
C ILE A 214 -26.80 -10.75 -10.73
N ILE A 215 -26.93 -9.50 -10.27
CA ILE A 215 -28.04 -8.61 -10.62
C ILE A 215 -28.00 -8.29 -12.13
N ALA A 216 -26.83 -8.00 -12.69
CA ALA A 216 -26.67 -7.71 -14.12
C ALA A 216 -26.88 -8.93 -15.02
N ALA A 217 -26.59 -10.15 -14.55
CA ALA A 217 -26.95 -11.38 -15.24
C ALA A 217 -28.47 -11.54 -15.29
N HIS A 218 -29.16 -11.37 -14.15
CA HIS A 218 -30.63 -11.42 -14.08
C HIS A 218 -31.29 -10.36 -14.99
N HIS A 219 -30.80 -9.12 -15.02
CA HIS A 219 -31.33 -8.09 -15.92
C HIS A 219 -31.08 -8.40 -17.40
N ARG A 220 -30.02 -9.16 -17.74
CA ARG A 220 -29.80 -9.64 -19.12
C ARG A 220 -30.74 -10.80 -19.45
N GLU A 221 -31.02 -11.69 -18.51
CA GLU A 221 -32.01 -12.77 -18.67
C GLU A 221 -33.40 -12.17 -18.89
N GLU A 222 -33.81 -11.17 -18.10
CA GLU A 222 -35.09 -10.45 -18.28
C GLU A 222 -35.15 -9.69 -19.62
N LEU A 223 -34.12 -8.89 -19.97
CA LEU A 223 -34.09 -8.16 -21.24
C LEU A 223 -33.98 -9.08 -22.47
N GLN A 224 -33.40 -10.27 -22.34
CA GLN A 224 -33.43 -11.29 -23.41
C GLN A 224 -34.86 -11.82 -23.62
N HIS A 225 -35.62 -12.07 -22.55
CA HIS A 225 -37.03 -12.45 -22.67
C HIS A 225 -37.87 -11.33 -23.33
N GLU A 226 -37.69 -10.07 -22.93
CA GLU A 226 -38.36 -8.92 -23.57
C GLU A 226 -38.02 -8.81 -25.07
N MET A 227 -36.73 -8.95 -25.43
CA MET A 227 -36.28 -8.93 -26.82
C MET A 227 -36.78 -10.13 -27.64
N ASP A 228 -36.99 -11.29 -27.03
CA ASP A 228 -37.53 -12.47 -27.70
C ASP A 228 -39.07 -12.41 -27.85
N GLN A 229 -39.78 -11.74 -26.94
CA GLN A 229 -41.19 -11.37 -27.12
C GLN A 229 -41.36 -10.40 -28.29
N GLN A 230 -40.59 -9.30 -28.34
CA GLN A 230 -40.65 -8.34 -29.45
C GLN A 230 -40.32 -8.97 -30.81
N LYS A 231 -39.43 -9.98 -30.86
CA LYS A 231 -39.17 -10.75 -32.09
C LYS A 231 -40.37 -11.59 -32.51
N GLN A 232 -41.13 -12.16 -31.57
CA GLN A 232 -42.34 -12.93 -31.87
C GLN A 232 -43.45 -12.02 -32.38
N GLU A 233 -43.66 -10.87 -31.74
CA GLU A 233 -44.57 -9.81 -32.21
C GLU A 233 -44.22 -9.35 -33.63
N LEU A 234 -42.96 -8.99 -33.87
CA LEU A 234 -42.47 -8.61 -35.21
C LEU A 234 -42.55 -9.74 -36.24
N ALA A 235 -42.41 -11.01 -35.84
CA ALA A 235 -42.57 -12.15 -36.74
C ALA A 235 -44.05 -12.36 -37.12
N VAL A 236 -44.99 -12.19 -36.19
CA VAL A 236 -46.44 -12.23 -36.46
C VAL A 236 -46.85 -11.04 -37.34
N GLU A 237 -46.38 -9.82 -37.05
CA GLU A 237 -46.58 -8.67 -37.93
C GLU A 237 -46.00 -8.92 -39.33
N LEU A 238 -44.80 -9.50 -39.43
CA LEU A 238 -44.16 -9.78 -40.71
C LEU A 238 -44.94 -10.84 -41.50
N GLN A 239 -45.48 -11.87 -40.84
CA GLN A 239 -46.34 -12.87 -41.47
C GLN A 239 -47.65 -12.24 -42.00
N GLY A 240 -48.31 -11.39 -41.21
CA GLY A 240 -49.50 -10.66 -41.67
C GLY A 240 -49.20 -9.71 -42.84
N LYS A 241 -48.04 -9.03 -42.81
CA LYS A 241 -47.57 -8.20 -43.93
C LYS A 241 -47.17 -9.02 -45.15
N GLN A 242 -46.63 -10.24 -44.96
CA GLN A 242 -46.33 -11.17 -46.05
C GLN A 242 -47.60 -11.72 -46.70
N GLN A 243 -48.64 -12.02 -45.92
CA GLN A 243 -49.97 -12.40 -46.43
C GLN A 243 -50.58 -11.27 -47.27
N LEU A 244 -50.61 -10.04 -46.76
CA LEU A 244 -51.08 -8.87 -47.52
C LEU A 244 -50.24 -8.60 -48.79
N VAL A 245 -48.93 -8.89 -48.75
CA VAL A 245 -48.05 -8.82 -49.93
C VAL A 245 -48.30 -9.97 -50.90
N GLN A 246 -48.70 -11.17 -50.43
CA GLN A 246 -49.12 -12.28 -51.29
C GLN A 246 -50.45 -11.95 -51.97
N GLU A 247 -51.47 -11.49 -51.23
CA GLU A 247 -52.75 -11.02 -51.76
C GLU A 247 -52.55 -9.95 -52.85
N THR A 248 -51.75 -8.91 -52.56
CA THR A 248 -51.46 -7.84 -53.54
C THR A 248 -50.44 -8.23 -54.62
N ILE A 249 -49.73 -9.36 -54.48
CA ILE A 249 -48.98 -10.00 -55.58
C ILE A 249 -49.94 -10.78 -56.45
N GLU A 250 -50.86 -11.56 -55.91
CA GLU A 250 -51.88 -12.30 -56.68
C GLU A 250 -52.73 -11.33 -57.51
N GLU A 251 -53.20 -10.21 -56.94
CA GLU A 251 -53.84 -9.11 -57.70
C GLU A 251 -52.96 -8.58 -58.85
N ARG A 252 -51.64 -8.52 -58.66
CA ARG A 252 -50.67 -8.01 -59.65
C ARG A 252 -50.21 -9.05 -60.66
N GLU A 253 -50.21 -10.33 -60.33
CA GLU A 253 -49.91 -11.44 -61.22
C GLU A 253 -51.07 -11.58 -62.22
N ASN A 254 -52.33 -11.54 -61.74
CA ASN A 254 -53.52 -11.39 -62.58
C ASN A 254 -53.42 -10.18 -63.56
N ALA A 255 -52.86 -9.05 -63.09
CA ALA A 255 -52.62 -7.88 -63.94
C ALA A 255 -51.34 -7.98 -64.83
N ARG A 256 -50.40 -8.88 -64.51
CA ARG A 256 -49.15 -9.10 -65.24
C ARG A 256 -49.26 -10.14 -66.32
N GLU A 257 -50.06 -11.19 -66.14
CA GLU A 257 -50.40 -12.13 -67.22
C GLU A 257 -50.98 -11.33 -68.42
N ALA A 258 -51.85 -10.37 -68.14
CA ALA A 258 -52.38 -9.41 -69.13
C ALA A 258 -51.34 -8.44 -69.74
N MET A 259 -50.13 -8.32 -69.17
CA MET A 259 -49.04 -7.49 -69.71
C MET A 259 -47.91 -8.30 -70.36
N GLU A 260 -47.64 -9.53 -69.92
CA GLU A 260 -46.52 -10.32 -70.41
C GLU A 260 -46.78 -10.85 -71.83
N GLU A 261 -48.05 -11.12 -72.15
CA GLU A 261 -48.57 -11.27 -73.53
C GLU A 261 -48.10 -10.13 -74.46
N VAL A 262 -48.05 -8.89 -73.94
CA VAL A 262 -47.62 -7.69 -74.69
C VAL A 262 -46.08 -7.53 -74.70
N ALA A 263 -45.39 -8.04 -73.68
CA ALA A 263 -43.95 -7.88 -73.49
C ALA A 263 -43.12 -8.89 -74.31
N LYS A 264 -43.59 -10.14 -74.44
CA LYS A 264 -42.92 -11.18 -75.24
C LYS A 264 -42.68 -10.71 -76.68
N ALA A 265 -43.65 -10.01 -77.26
CA ALA A 265 -43.57 -9.40 -78.59
C ALA A 265 -42.49 -8.30 -78.80
N ARG A 266 -41.67 -7.99 -77.78
CA ARG A 266 -40.60 -6.97 -77.86
C ARG A 266 -39.19 -7.49 -77.57
N ALA A 267 -39.04 -8.59 -76.82
CA ALA A 267 -37.75 -9.01 -76.28
C ALA A 267 -36.78 -9.53 -77.37
N ASP A 268 -37.29 -10.29 -78.33
CA ASP A 268 -36.54 -10.93 -79.44
C ASP A 268 -35.70 -9.95 -80.28
N ASN A 269 -36.01 -8.65 -80.19
CA ASN A 269 -35.39 -7.59 -81.00
C ASN A 269 -34.05 -7.07 -80.40
N ALA A 270 -33.74 -7.38 -79.13
CA ALA A 270 -32.69 -6.68 -78.38
C ALA A 270 -31.35 -7.42 -78.22
N GLU A 271 -31.33 -8.76 -78.18
CA GLU A 271 -30.10 -9.52 -77.87
C GLU A 271 -28.95 -9.37 -78.88
N ARG A 272 -29.26 -8.91 -80.10
CA ARG A 272 -28.30 -8.72 -81.21
C ARG A 272 -27.15 -7.74 -80.92
N LEU A 273 -27.19 -6.94 -79.86
CA LEU A 273 -26.37 -5.73 -79.69
C LEU A 273 -25.28 -5.73 -78.60
N ARG A 274 -25.16 -6.78 -77.76
CA ARG A 274 -24.29 -6.70 -76.55
C ARG A 274 -22.91 -7.34 -76.61
N LYS A 275 -22.63 -8.24 -77.56
CA LYS A 275 -21.45 -9.15 -77.51
C LYS A 275 -20.11 -8.53 -77.95
N GLU A 276 -19.99 -7.20 -77.99
CA GLU A 276 -18.93 -6.50 -78.74
C GLU A 276 -17.89 -5.72 -77.90
N LYS A 277 -18.04 -5.60 -76.57
CA LYS A 277 -17.36 -4.54 -75.79
C LYS A 277 -16.35 -4.96 -74.71
N GLU A 278 -16.14 -6.24 -74.46
CA GLU A 278 -15.57 -6.71 -73.17
C GLU A 278 -14.04 -6.96 -73.15
N ALA A 279 -13.34 -6.77 -74.27
CA ALA A 279 -12.02 -7.39 -74.50
C ALA A 279 -10.75 -6.59 -74.10
N GLU A 280 -10.82 -5.31 -73.71
CA GLU A 280 -9.64 -4.42 -73.76
C GLU A 280 -8.83 -4.21 -72.46
N PHE A 281 -9.34 -4.59 -71.28
CA PHE A 281 -8.97 -3.87 -70.04
C PHE A 281 -7.70 -4.31 -69.27
N GLU A 282 -7.10 -5.48 -69.54
CA GLU A 282 -6.28 -6.17 -68.53
C GLU A 282 -4.78 -5.79 -68.40
N ARG A 283 -4.16 -5.08 -69.36
CA ARG A 283 -2.69 -5.18 -69.56
C ARG A 283 -1.75 -4.39 -68.60
N LYS A 284 -2.24 -3.53 -67.69
CA LYS A 284 -1.43 -2.40 -67.16
C LYS A 284 -0.72 -2.55 -65.79
N LYS A 285 -0.76 -3.70 -65.10
CA LYS A 285 -0.60 -3.73 -63.61
C LYS A 285 0.59 -4.55 -63.06
N LYS A 286 1.87 -4.27 -63.43
CA LYS A 286 2.98 -5.22 -63.17
C LYS A 286 4.41 -4.74 -62.77
N GLU A 287 4.70 -3.45 -62.53
CA GLU A 287 6.12 -2.98 -62.53
C GLU A 287 6.75 -2.59 -61.17
N ASP A 288 5.99 -2.17 -60.16
CA ASP A 288 6.51 -1.33 -59.05
C ASP A 288 7.06 -2.06 -57.78
N GLU A 289 7.97 -3.05 -57.91
CA GLU A 289 8.25 -4.00 -56.80
C GLU A 289 9.66 -3.96 -56.13
N GLN A 290 10.70 -3.30 -56.69
CA GLN A 290 12.10 -3.68 -56.40
C GLN A 290 13.09 -2.57 -55.95
N GLU A 291 12.93 -1.96 -54.76
CA GLU A 291 14.07 -1.30 -54.08
C GLU A 291 14.30 -1.79 -52.63
N MET A 292 15.54 -2.22 -52.40
CA MET A 292 15.96 -3.05 -51.27
C MET A 292 16.66 -2.29 -50.16
N GLU A 293 16.63 -2.92 -48.98
CA GLU A 293 17.63 -2.91 -47.92
C GLU A 293 19.07 -2.53 -48.34
N ARG A 294 19.77 -1.78 -47.46
CA ARG A 294 21.17 -2.07 -47.03
C ARG A 294 21.71 -1.06 -46.00
N ARG A 295 22.11 -1.56 -44.82
CA ARG A 295 23.32 -1.22 -43.99
C ARG A 295 23.08 -1.33 -42.48
N LYS A 296 24.07 -1.88 -41.77
CA LYS A 296 24.18 -1.99 -40.30
C LYS A 296 25.66 -2.15 -39.87
N ASP A 297 25.90 -1.91 -38.57
CA ASP A 297 26.96 -2.41 -37.67
C ASP A 297 28.47 -2.18 -37.95
N LEU A 298 29.18 -1.66 -36.94
CA LEU A 298 30.54 -2.09 -36.52
C LEU A 298 30.76 -1.85 -35.00
N ILE A 299 31.71 -2.55 -34.37
CA ILE A 299 31.64 -2.98 -32.95
C ILE A 299 33.03 -3.05 -32.23
N ARG A 300 33.09 -2.61 -30.94
CA ARG A 300 34.08 -2.93 -29.84
C ARG A 300 35.55 -2.42 -29.84
N GLN A 301 36.18 -2.54 -28.63
CA GLN A 301 37.63 -2.55 -28.20
C GLN A 301 38.10 -1.35 -27.33
N ILE A 302 38.98 -1.43 -26.30
CA ILE A 302 39.51 -2.55 -25.44
C ILE A 302 39.88 -2.07 -23.99
N ARG A 303 40.97 -2.52 -23.29
CA ARG A 303 41.28 -2.27 -21.84
C ARG A 303 42.81 -2.34 -21.42
N ALA A 304 43.18 -1.68 -20.29
CA ALA A 304 44.06 -2.10 -19.13
C ALA A 304 45.64 -1.93 -18.98
N LEU A 305 46.06 -1.19 -17.89
CA LEU A 305 46.94 -1.49 -16.68
C LEU A 305 48.52 -1.59 -16.54
N GLU A 306 49.06 -1.08 -15.37
CA GLU A 306 50.17 -1.54 -14.40
C GLU A 306 51.65 -0.96 -14.23
N LYS A 307 52.54 -1.45 -13.26
CA LYS A 307 53.48 -0.65 -12.33
C LYS A 307 54.79 -1.33 -11.66
N VAL A 308 55.67 -0.62 -10.83
CA VAL A 308 56.57 -0.97 -9.58
C VAL A 308 58.13 -0.57 -9.38
N PRO A 309 58.78 -0.45 -8.13
CA PRO A 309 60.21 0.04 -7.77
C PRO A 309 61.10 -0.66 -6.60
N VAL A 310 62.37 -0.25 -6.16
CA VAL A 310 63.20 -0.66 -4.89
C VAL A 310 64.59 0.11 -4.48
N GLU A 311 65.49 -0.29 -3.48
CA GLU A 311 66.42 0.52 -2.50
C GLU A 311 67.85 -0.01 -1.90
N ARG A 312 68.59 0.74 -0.96
CA ARG A 312 69.61 0.41 0.23
C ARG A 312 71.22 0.35 0.07
N PHE A 313 72.27 0.33 1.01
CA PHE A 313 72.77 0.62 2.46
C PHE A 313 74.38 0.40 2.66
N LYS A 314 75.30 0.43 3.73
CA LYS A 314 75.73 0.96 5.15
C LYS A 314 77.23 0.43 5.57
N MET A 315 78.10 0.56 6.66
CA MET A 315 78.53 1.39 7.91
C MET A 315 79.86 0.88 8.73
N PHE A 316 80.46 1.60 9.76
CA PHE A 316 81.39 1.23 10.98
C PHE A 316 82.97 1.58 11.05
N ASP A 317 83.93 1.54 12.06
CA ASP A 317 84.23 1.06 13.52
C ASP A 317 85.55 1.70 14.28
N ARG A 318 86.06 1.32 15.53
CA ARG A 318 87.26 1.89 16.35
C ARG A 318 87.84 1.09 17.63
N ALA A 319 89.18 1.06 17.97
CA ALA A 319 89.71 0.58 19.32
C ALA A 319 91.20 0.92 19.78
N GLU A 320 91.44 1.68 20.89
CA GLU A 320 92.77 1.88 21.57
C GLU A 320 92.63 2.50 23.02
N GLN A 321 93.62 2.37 23.92
CA GLN A 321 93.59 2.93 25.30
C GLN A 321 94.58 4.13 25.50
N PRO A 322 94.16 5.28 26.07
CA PRO A 322 95.00 6.49 26.16
C PRO A 322 95.81 6.60 27.46
N CYS A 323 97.12 6.82 27.34
CA CYS A 323 98.02 7.09 28.46
C CYS A 323 98.03 8.58 28.85
N GLN A 324 97.34 8.95 29.92
CA GLN A 324 97.17 10.36 30.34
C GLN A 324 97.43 10.50 31.85
N GLY A 325 98.69 10.61 32.25
CA GLY A 325 99.11 10.55 33.66
C GLY A 325 98.60 11.69 34.54
N LEU A 326 98.32 11.39 35.80
CA LEU A 326 97.66 12.27 36.76
C LEU A 326 98.09 11.95 38.21
N LEU A 327 98.58 12.95 38.96
CA LEU A 327 99.13 12.77 40.31
C LEU A 327 98.10 12.26 41.35
N GLU A 328 97.91 10.95 41.40
CA GLU A 328 97.77 10.12 42.60
C GLU A 328 98.00 8.63 42.24
N GLU A 329 98.95 8.37 41.33
CA GLU A 329 99.28 7.03 40.80
C GLU A 329 99.99 6.15 41.84
N MET A 330 99.23 5.65 42.83
CA MET A 330 99.65 4.53 43.65
C MET A 330 99.99 3.34 42.75
N SER A 331 101.11 2.68 43.04
CA SER A 331 101.45 1.41 42.37
C SER A 331 100.30 0.41 42.54
N TYR A 332 100.03 -0.35 41.48
CA TYR A 332 98.96 -1.36 41.43
C TYR A 332 98.98 -2.34 42.62
N ALA A 333 100.14 -2.55 43.25
CA ALA A 333 100.34 -3.45 44.40
C ALA A 333 99.99 -2.84 45.78
N GLU A 334 100.38 -1.60 46.09
CA GLU A 334 100.04 -0.98 47.41
C GLU A 334 98.55 -0.69 47.53
N LEU A 335 97.88 -0.55 46.38
CA LEU A 335 96.43 -0.54 46.23
C LEU A 335 95.75 -1.86 46.65
N GLN A 336 96.48 -2.95 46.97
CA GLN A 336 95.91 -4.27 47.27
C GLN A 336 95.73 -4.52 48.78
N GLU A 337 96.75 -4.37 49.64
CA GLU A 337 96.62 -4.72 51.07
C GLU A 337 95.57 -3.87 51.82
N ARG A 338 95.51 -2.56 51.52
CA ARG A 338 94.50 -1.66 52.09
C ARG A 338 93.10 -1.98 51.55
N LEU A 339 93.03 -2.38 50.29
CA LEU A 339 91.81 -2.85 49.65
C LEU A 339 91.35 -4.16 50.31
N ASP A 340 92.23 -5.08 50.69
CA ASP A 340 91.86 -6.36 51.31
C ASP A 340 91.24 -6.25 52.71
N ILE A 341 91.74 -5.37 53.58
CA ILE A 341 91.11 -5.13 54.89
C ILE A 341 89.71 -4.50 54.72
N VAL A 342 89.59 -3.54 53.81
CA VAL A 342 88.30 -2.90 53.47
C VAL A 342 87.36 -3.91 52.80
N ASN A 343 87.86 -4.76 51.91
CA ASN A 343 87.13 -5.87 51.28
C ASN A 343 86.57 -6.82 52.34
N ALA A 344 87.35 -7.18 53.37
CA ALA A 344 86.92 -8.11 54.41
C ALA A 344 85.81 -7.54 55.32
N GLN A 345 85.83 -6.23 55.60
CA GLN A 345 84.74 -5.56 56.31
C GLN A 345 83.51 -5.39 55.41
N HIS A 346 83.73 -4.92 54.18
CA HIS A 346 82.69 -4.74 53.18
C HIS A 346 81.98 -6.06 52.82
N ALA A 347 82.71 -7.18 52.75
CA ALA A 347 82.17 -8.51 52.50
C ALA A 347 81.11 -8.89 53.56
N LYS A 348 81.40 -8.67 54.85
CA LYS A 348 80.45 -8.94 55.93
C LYS A 348 79.21 -8.04 55.86
N GLU A 349 79.39 -6.75 55.60
CA GLU A 349 78.25 -5.85 55.38
C GLU A 349 77.42 -6.22 54.14
N VAL A 350 78.07 -6.77 53.10
CA VAL A 350 77.42 -7.27 51.90
C VAL A 350 76.70 -8.59 52.17
N GLU A 351 77.23 -9.46 53.03
CA GLU A 351 76.58 -10.70 53.48
C GLU A 351 75.32 -10.41 54.32
N ASP A 352 75.41 -9.61 55.38
CA ASP A 352 74.27 -9.11 56.18
C ASP A 352 73.19 -8.49 55.28
N ARG A 353 73.60 -7.66 54.32
CA ARG A 353 72.72 -6.99 53.37
C ARG A 353 72.13 -7.95 52.34
N ARG A 354 72.83 -9.03 52.00
CA ARG A 354 72.40 -10.10 51.09
C ARG A 354 71.38 -11.02 51.77
N GLU A 355 71.57 -11.35 53.04
CA GLU A 355 70.61 -12.15 53.83
C GLU A 355 69.29 -11.41 54.00
N ARG A 356 69.29 -10.17 54.52
CA ARG A 356 68.07 -9.35 54.66
C ARG A 356 67.39 -9.09 53.31
N GLN A 357 68.16 -8.98 52.23
CA GLN A 357 67.61 -8.94 50.87
C GLN A 357 66.99 -10.26 50.42
N LEU A 358 67.55 -11.40 50.84
CA LEU A 358 67.06 -12.73 50.47
C LEU A 358 65.75 -13.04 51.22
N GLU A 359 65.68 -12.79 52.52
CA GLU A 359 64.45 -12.84 53.31
C GLU A 359 63.35 -11.98 52.68
N SER A 360 63.65 -10.70 52.44
CA SER A 360 62.71 -9.76 51.83
C SER A 360 62.35 -10.09 50.36
N LYS A 361 63.09 -10.99 49.70
CA LYS A 361 62.72 -11.59 48.39
C LYS A 361 61.86 -12.83 48.58
N LEU A 362 62.11 -13.67 49.58
CA LEU A 362 61.30 -14.84 49.91
C LEU A 362 59.89 -14.45 50.36
N ASP A 363 59.74 -13.47 51.24
CA ASP A 363 58.41 -13.06 51.74
C ASP A 363 57.56 -12.41 50.64
N LYS A 364 58.18 -11.57 49.79
CA LYS A 364 57.52 -11.05 48.58
C LYS A 364 57.12 -12.17 47.62
N GLN A 365 57.88 -13.26 47.54
CA GLN A 365 57.49 -14.44 46.75
C GLN A 365 56.36 -15.25 47.41
N ARG A 366 56.30 -15.34 48.75
CA ARG A 366 55.18 -15.96 49.49
C ARG A 366 53.88 -15.19 49.24
N GLU A 367 53.88 -13.88 49.51
CA GLU A 367 52.74 -13.00 49.26
C GLU A 367 52.23 -13.08 47.81
N LEU A 368 53.14 -13.10 46.82
CA LEU A 368 52.76 -13.17 45.41
C LEU A 368 52.18 -14.54 45.01
N LYS A 369 52.62 -15.64 45.66
CA LYS A 369 52.01 -16.97 45.47
C LYS A 369 50.61 -17.02 46.06
N GLU A 370 50.44 -16.59 47.30
CA GLU A 370 49.14 -16.55 47.99
C GLU A 370 48.10 -15.72 47.22
N LYS A 371 48.51 -14.54 46.71
CA LYS A 371 47.68 -13.68 45.85
C LYS A 371 47.39 -14.34 44.49
N ALA A 372 48.36 -15.03 43.89
CA ALA A 372 48.12 -15.76 42.63
C ALA A 372 47.17 -16.96 42.80
N GLU A 373 47.29 -17.72 43.89
CA GLU A 373 46.43 -18.87 44.19
C GLU A 373 44.99 -18.46 44.54
N THR A 374 44.81 -17.39 45.33
CA THR A 374 43.49 -16.86 45.66
C THR A 374 42.80 -16.30 44.41
N LEU A 375 43.52 -15.56 43.56
CA LEU A 375 43.00 -15.12 42.27
C LEU A 375 42.68 -16.28 41.32
N ALA A 376 43.51 -17.33 41.24
CA ALA A 376 43.22 -18.51 40.44
C ALA A 376 41.91 -19.21 40.86
N LYS A 377 41.71 -19.40 42.16
CA LYS A 377 40.46 -19.95 42.73
C LYS A 377 39.24 -19.08 42.40
N ILE A 378 39.42 -17.76 42.32
CA ILE A 378 38.35 -16.81 41.94
C ILE A 378 38.07 -16.82 40.43
N ARG A 379 39.10 -16.99 39.58
CA ARG A 379 38.94 -17.08 38.12
C ARG A 379 38.16 -18.32 37.70
N GLU A 380 38.45 -19.49 38.25
CA GLU A 380 37.71 -20.71 37.89
C GLU A 380 36.24 -20.60 38.33
N ARG A 381 35.95 -20.11 39.54
CA ARG A 381 34.56 -19.80 39.97
C ARG A 381 33.88 -18.79 39.05
N ALA A 382 34.56 -17.70 38.67
CA ALA A 382 34.00 -16.70 37.76
C ALA A 382 33.76 -17.23 36.34
N LYS A 383 34.55 -18.22 35.90
CA LYS A 383 34.42 -18.94 34.62
C LYS A 383 33.23 -19.91 34.66
N GLU A 384 33.10 -20.72 35.73
CA GLU A 384 31.95 -21.58 36.00
C GLU A 384 30.65 -20.76 36.06
N GLU A 385 30.63 -19.68 36.85
CA GLU A 385 29.51 -18.76 36.92
C GLU A 385 29.21 -18.10 35.56
N SER A 386 30.23 -17.68 34.81
CA SER A 386 30.02 -17.06 33.50
C SER A 386 29.45 -18.05 32.48
N GLN A 387 29.82 -19.33 32.57
CA GLN A 387 29.24 -20.40 31.73
C GLN A 387 27.78 -20.65 32.12
N ALA A 388 27.48 -20.83 33.41
CA ALA A 388 26.12 -21.02 33.91
C ALA A 388 25.20 -19.82 33.59
N ARG A 389 25.69 -18.58 33.76
CA ARG A 389 24.98 -17.34 33.39
C ARG A 389 24.76 -17.24 31.87
N HIS A 390 25.75 -17.64 31.06
CA HIS A 390 25.59 -17.66 29.61
C HIS A 390 24.52 -18.66 29.16
N ASP A 391 24.56 -19.89 29.69
CA ASP A 391 23.67 -20.95 29.24
C ASP A 391 22.23 -20.78 29.76
N THR A 392 22.04 -20.24 30.97
CA THR A 392 20.70 -19.83 31.46
C THR A 392 20.13 -18.66 30.65
N VAL A 393 20.93 -17.66 30.27
CA VAL A 393 20.49 -16.58 29.36
C VAL A 393 20.17 -17.13 27.96
N LYS A 394 20.92 -18.12 27.47
CA LYS A 394 20.69 -18.79 26.19
C LYS A 394 19.43 -19.66 26.20
N GLN A 395 19.11 -20.31 27.32
CA GLN A 395 17.84 -21.02 27.55
C GLN A 395 16.66 -20.03 27.59
N ARG A 396 16.70 -19.03 28.48
CA ARG A 396 15.63 -18.01 28.60
C ARG A 396 15.37 -17.27 27.28
N LYS A 397 16.40 -17.03 26.46
CA LYS A 397 16.22 -16.45 25.11
C LYS A 397 15.48 -17.39 24.16
N LYS A 398 15.82 -18.67 24.12
CA LYS A 398 15.08 -19.67 23.32
C LYS A 398 13.63 -19.77 23.76
N GLU A 399 13.38 -19.88 25.06
CA GLU A 399 12.03 -19.97 25.64
C GLU A 399 11.17 -18.75 25.25
N VAL A 400 11.74 -17.54 25.33
CA VAL A 400 11.05 -16.31 24.89
C VAL A 400 10.83 -16.29 23.38
N GLU A 401 11.80 -16.70 22.57
CA GLU A 401 11.61 -16.80 21.12
C GLU A 401 10.55 -17.85 20.72
N GLU A 402 10.52 -18.99 21.39
CA GLU A 402 9.56 -20.07 21.16
C GLU A 402 8.15 -19.67 21.61
N ALA A 403 8.01 -19.04 22.78
CA ALA A 403 6.74 -18.45 23.22
C ALA A 403 6.25 -17.34 22.27
N GLN A 404 7.15 -16.49 21.76
CA GLN A 404 6.78 -15.49 20.74
C GLN A 404 6.35 -16.11 19.40
N LYS A 405 6.98 -17.22 18.97
CA LYS A 405 6.57 -17.95 17.76
C LYS A 405 5.17 -18.56 17.94
N GLN A 406 4.95 -19.27 19.05
CA GLN A 406 3.65 -19.86 19.40
C GLN A 406 2.53 -18.80 19.49
N PHE A 407 2.79 -17.64 20.11
CA PHE A 407 1.82 -16.54 20.18
C PHE A 407 1.47 -15.98 18.79
N ARG A 408 2.47 -15.79 17.91
CA ARG A 408 2.23 -15.33 16.52
C ARG A 408 1.42 -16.37 15.74
N GLU A 409 1.74 -17.65 15.88
CA GLU A 409 1.01 -18.76 15.25
C GLU A 409 -0.46 -18.81 15.73
N GLN A 410 -0.70 -18.66 17.04
CA GLN A 410 -2.06 -18.58 17.61
C GLN A 410 -2.85 -17.39 17.05
N CYS A 411 -2.25 -16.19 16.98
CA CYS A 411 -2.91 -15.02 16.38
C CYS A 411 -3.21 -15.21 14.88
N VAL A 412 -2.31 -15.84 14.12
CA VAL A 412 -2.54 -16.14 12.69
C VAL A 412 -3.68 -17.15 12.52
N LEU A 413 -3.75 -18.19 13.35
CA LEU A 413 -4.84 -19.17 13.34
C LEU A 413 -6.19 -18.52 13.68
N GLU A 414 -6.27 -17.73 14.74
CA GLU A 414 -7.51 -17.04 15.13
C GLU A 414 -8.01 -16.10 14.02
N VAL A 415 -7.10 -15.40 13.35
CA VAL A 415 -7.43 -14.51 12.22
C VAL A 415 -7.88 -15.30 11.00
N ALA A 416 -7.22 -16.42 10.68
CA ALA A 416 -7.63 -17.31 9.60
C ALA A 416 -9.05 -17.87 9.82
N ASP A 417 -9.39 -18.26 11.05
CA ASP A 417 -10.74 -18.71 11.42
C ASP A 417 -11.78 -17.57 11.30
N ARG A 418 -11.47 -16.38 11.83
CA ARG A 418 -12.33 -15.18 11.67
C ARG A 418 -12.55 -14.83 10.19
N VAL A 419 -11.54 -14.97 9.33
CA VAL A 419 -11.65 -14.78 7.87
C VAL A 419 -12.50 -15.89 7.24
N GLN A 420 -12.29 -17.15 7.59
CA GLN A 420 -13.08 -18.27 7.08
C GLN A 420 -14.56 -18.16 7.45
N GLN A 421 -14.89 -17.75 8.68
CA GLN A 421 -16.26 -17.53 9.13
C GLN A 421 -16.94 -16.47 8.26
N LYS A 422 -16.32 -15.29 8.11
CA LYS A 422 -16.82 -14.21 7.24
C LYS A 422 -17.00 -14.64 5.78
N LYS A 423 -16.05 -15.41 5.21
CA LYS A 423 -16.18 -15.91 3.83
C LYS A 423 -17.32 -16.93 3.69
N LYS A 424 -17.58 -17.77 4.71
CA LYS A 424 -18.75 -18.67 4.77
C LYS A 424 -20.06 -17.88 4.85
N GLU A 425 -20.14 -16.85 5.69
CA GLU A 425 -21.29 -15.94 5.80
C GLU A 425 -21.59 -15.23 4.47
N LYS A 426 -20.60 -14.61 3.82
CA LYS A 426 -20.79 -13.91 2.55
C LYS A 426 -21.19 -14.84 1.41
N ARG A 427 -20.65 -16.06 1.35
CA ARG A 427 -21.08 -17.09 0.39
C ARG A 427 -22.55 -17.50 0.63
N ASN A 428 -22.99 -17.56 1.88
CA ASN A 428 -24.38 -17.84 2.22
C ASN A 428 -25.32 -16.68 1.86
N GLU A 429 -24.90 -15.41 2.03
CA GLU A 429 -25.61 -14.24 1.51
C GLU A 429 -25.77 -14.28 -0.02
N GLU A 430 -24.71 -14.58 -0.76
CA GLU A 430 -24.73 -14.65 -2.23
C GLU A 430 -25.67 -15.78 -2.72
N LEU A 431 -25.62 -16.95 -2.08
CA LEU A 431 -26.53 -18.07 -2.37
C LEU A 431 -27.98 -17.74 -2.03
N ARG A 432 -28.24 -16.97 -0.96
CA ARG A 432 -29.57 -16.49 -0.58
C ARG A 432 -30.11 -15.49 -1.61
N LEU A 433 -29.35 -14.45 -1.94
CA LEU A 433 -29.74 -13.45 -2.94
C LEU A 433 -30.06 -14.08 -4.30
N ARG A 434 -29.28 -15.09 -4.72
CA ARG A 434 -29.53 -15.83 -5.97
C ARG A 434 -30.81 -16.69 -5.93
N LYS A 435 -31.27 -17.12 -4.76
CA LYS A 435 -32.59 -17.76 -4.60
C LYS A 435 -33.71 -16.72 -4.63
N GLU A 436 -33.57 -15.63 -3.88
CA GLU A 436 -34.55 -14.56 -3.79
C GLU A 436 -34.84 -13.93 -5.17
N LEU A 437 -33.80 -13.68 -5.99
CA LEU A 437 -33.97 -13.22 -7.38
C LEU A 437 -34.72 -14.23 -8.26
N LYS A 438 -34.40 -15.54 -8.15
CA LYS A 438 -35.13 -16.58 -8.89
C LYS A 438 -36.59 -16.69 -8.48
N GLU A 439 -36.89 -16.54 -7.19
CA GLU A 439 -38.26 -16.50 -6.71
C GLU A 439 -39.02 -15.25 -7.17
N ILE A 440 -38.36 -14.10 -7.30
CA ILE A 440 -38.96 -12.89 -7.87
C ILE A 440 -39.24 -13.10 -9.37
N SER A 441 -38.32 -13.71 -10.11
CA SER A 441 -38.49 -14.07 -11.52
C SER A 441 -39.69 -15.00 -11.74
N THR A 442 -39.81 -16.10 -10.98
CA THR A 442 -40.97 -17.00 -11.12
C THR A 442 -42.27 -16.35 -10.68
N LYS A 443 -42.28 -15.52 -9.62
CA LYS A 443 -43.45 -14.73 -9.21
C LYS A 443 -43.87 -13.74 -10.31
N ARG A 444 -42.92 -13.09 -11.00
CA ARG A 444 -43.20 -12.25 -12.18
C ARG A 444 -43.82 -13.04 -13.33
N GLN A 445 -43.27 -14.21 -13.66
CA GLN A 445 -43.83 -15.10 -14.70
C GLN A 445 -45.27 -15.53 -14.40
N PHE A 446 -45.56 -15.94 -13.16
CA PHE A 446 -46.94 -16.27 -12.75
C PHE A 446 -47.89 -15.07 -12.77
N LEU A 447 -47.42 -13.86 -12.44
CA LEU A 447 -48.24 -12.65 -12.52
C LEU A 447 -48.51 -12.25 -13.98
N ALA A 448 -47.53 -12.37 -14.88
CA ALA A 448 -47.70 -12.11 -16.31
C ALA A 448 -48.71 -13.08 -16.94
N ALA A 449 -48.57 -14.39 -16.71
CA ALA A 449 -49.52 -15.39 -17.22
C ALA A 449 -50.95 -15.18 -16.66
N ASN A 450 -51.08 -14.73 -15.41
CA ASN A 450 -52.40 -14.37 -14.85
C ASN A 450 -52.98 -13.10 -15.48
N ALA A 451 -52.15 -12.11 -15.85
CA ALA A 451 -52.60 -10.90 -16.55
C ALA A 451 -53.06 -11.24 -17.97
N GLU A 452 -52.27 -11.98 -18.73
CA GLU A 452 -52.60 -12.49 -20.08
C GLU A 452 -53.93 -13.28 -20.08
N MET A 453 -54.13 -14.14 -19.09
CA MET A 453 -55.40 -14.89 -18.92
C MET A 453 -56.60 -13.98 -18.58
N VAL A 454 -56.40 -12.86 -17.89
CA VAL A 454 -57.45 -11.87 -17.61
C VAL A 454 -57.75 -11.02 -18.84
N GLU A 455 -56.74 -10.61 -19.59
CA GLU A 455 -56.88 -9.84 -20.83
C GLU A 455 -57.54 -10.69 -21.92
N ALA A 456 -57.11 -11.94 -22.12
CA ALA A 456 -57.77 -12.88 -23.04
C ALA A 456 -59.25 -13.10 -22.68
N LYS A 457 -59.59 -13.16 -21.39
CA LYS A 457 -60.99 -13.23 -20.94
C LYS A 457 -61.75 -11.93 -21.24
N ALA A 458 -61.14 -10.76 -21.00
CA ALA A 458 -61.74 -9.46 -21.30
C ALA A 458 -62.00 -9.28 -22.81
N HIS A 459 -61.06 -9.69 -23.66
CA HIS A 459 -61.25 -9.75 -25.11
C HIS A 459 -62.38 -10.70 -25.51
N ALA A 460 -62.46 -11.90 -24.94
CA ALA A 460 -63.56 -12.83 -25.21
C ALA A 460 -64.93 -12.25 -24.80
N GLU A 461 -65.02 -11.55 -23.67
CA GLU A 461 -66.23 -10.86 -23.23
C GLU A 461 -66.61 -9.68 -24.13
N GLN A 462 -65.62 -8.93 -24.66
CA GLN A 462 -65.83 -7.90 -25.67
C GLN A 462 -66.33 -8.46 -27.00
N HIS A 463 -65.72 -9.54 -27.51
CA HIS A 463 -66.19 -10.22 -28.73
C HIS A 463 -67.62 -10.75 -28.56
N ALA A 464 -67.94 -11.37 -27.41
CA ALA A 464 -69.30 -11.77 -27.08
C ALA A 464 -70.26 -10.57 -26.93
N GLY A 465 -69.76 -9.38 -26.56
CA GLY A 465 -70.50 -8.11 -26.61
C GLY A 465 -70.84 -7.69 -28.04
N LEU A 466 -69.82 -7.59 -28.90
CA LEU A 466 -69.96 -7.22 -30.31
C LEU A 466 -70.85 -8.19 -31.08
N GLU A 467 -70.76 -9.51 -30.82
CA GLU A 467 -71.68 -10.50 -31.38
C GLU A 467 -73.13 -10.25 -30.98
N ARG A 468 -73.40 -9.95 -29.70
CA ARG A 468 -74.76 -9.65 -29.21
C ARG A 468 -75.30 -8.39 -29.86
N GLU A 469 -74.47 -7.36 -30.04
CA GLU A 469 -74.86 -6.13 -30.72
C GLU A 469 -75.12 -6.37 -32.22
N ALA A 470 -74.24 -7.09 -32.93
CA ALA A 470 -74.44 -7.46 -34.33
C ALA A 470 -75.73 -8.27 -34.54
N LYS A 471 -76.00 -9.24 -33.64
CA LYS A 471 -77.24 -10.04 -33.64
C LYS A 471 -78.48 -9.19 -33.32
N GLN A 472 -78.36 -8.12 -32.52
CA GLN A 472 -79.45 -7.14 -32.35
C GLN A 472 -79.63 -6.25 -33.58
N ARG A 473 -78.56 -5.68 -34.14
CA ARG A 473 -78.61 -4.86 -35.37
C ARG A 473 -79.25 -5.64 -36.54
N GLN A 474 -78.88 -6.91 -36.73
CA GLN A 474 -79.53 -7.80 -37.70
C GLN A 474 -81.02 -8.01 -37.41
N LYS A 475 -81.42 -8.22 -36.14
CA LYS A 475 -82.84 -8.34 -35.76
C LYS A 475 -83.63 -7.06 -36.00
N VAL A 476 -83.04 -5.88 -35.73
CA VAL A 476 -83.67 -4.59 -36.02
C VAL A 476 -83.88 -4.42 -37.52
N LEU A 477 -82.84 -4.64 -38.33
CA LEU A 477 -82.95 -4.59 -39.80
C LEU A 477 -84.01 -5.56 -40.35
N LEU A 478 -84.10 -6.78 -39.82
CA LEU A 478 -85.13 -7.75 -40.22
C LEU A 478 -86.55 -7.33 -39.80
N VAL A 479 -86.70 -6.60 -38.69
CA VAL A 479 -87.99 -6.04 -38.25
C VAL A 479 -88.37 -4.80 -39.07
N GLU A 480 -87.40 -3.98 -39.45
CA GLU A 480 -87.60 -2.83 -40.35
C GLU A 480 -87.96 -3.28 -41.77
N GLN A 481 -87.28 -4.31 -42.31
CA GLN A 481 -87.65 -4.94 -43.58
C GLN A 481 -89.06 -5.56 -43.55
N ARG A 482 -89.45 -6.22 -42.44
CA ARG A 482 -90.83 -6.70 -42.27
C ARG A 482 -91.83 -5.54 -42.28
N ARG A 483 -91.57 -4.46 -41.54
CA ARG A 483 -92.42 -3.26 -41.55
C ARG A 483 -92.53 -2.61 -42.92
N GLN A 484 -91.45 -2.59 -43.72
CA GLN A 484 -91.50 -2.08 -45.09
C GLN A 484 -92.33 -2.99 -46.01
N ASN A 485 -92.28 -4.30 -45.82
CA ASN A 485 -93.07 -5.28 -46.57
C ASN A 485 -94.55 -5.38 -46.11
N GLU A 486 -94.89 -4.87 -44.92
CA GLU A 486 -96.26 -4.79 -44.39
C GLU A 486 -97.00 -3.50 -44.82
N ILE A 487 -96.43 -2.70 -45.72
CA ILE A 487 -96.97 -1.40 -46.21
C ILE A 487 -97.46 -1.50 -47.68
N VAL A 488 -97.56 -2.72 -48.23
CA VAL A 488 -98.09 -3.04 -49.57
C VAL A 488 -99.26 -4.03 -49.47
#